data_AF-A0AAD7MVJ7-F1
#
_entry.id   AF-A0AAD7MVJ7-F1
#
_cell.length_a   1.000
_cell.length_b   1.000
_cell.length_c   1.000
_cell.angle_alpha   90.00
_cell.angle_beta   90.00
_cell.angle_gamma   90.00
#
_symmetry.space_group_name_H-M   'P 1'
#
loop_
_entity.id
_entity.type
_entity.pdbx_description
1 polymer ?
#
loop_
_entity_poly.entity_id
_entity_poly.type
_entity_poly.pdbx_seq_one_letter_code
_entity_poly.pdbx_strand_id
1 'polypeptide(L)'
;MAMAGLQRVPAVERIGRKERARGASKSKVESPVRNLVMEPLVQHGGYTRVFGNDVFMEAEWIVEPLDTKGGDFDMACSLDLAYWGLYDQWVIRDRLGGMVSTLWPYFLEDTGFRAVMADEPAPVFTCWNGIIAVRADPFLPPALRTGQLSTSPLSRPLAPTHPAYPNPLTSPPPRRPPYASAPRRGRVLLLRIFPPPVRSPAAV
;
A
#
# COMPACT_ATOMS: atom_id res chain seq x y z
N MET A 1 20.08 13.29 13.10
CA MET A 1 18.86 13.93 12.58
C MET A 1 17.71 13.45 13.46
N ALA A 2 17.13 14.34 14.25
CA ALA A 2 16.23 13.98 15.35
C ALA A 2 14.89 13.43 14.81
N MET A 3 14.49 12.25 15.28
CA MET A 3 13.14 11.70 15.10
C MET A 3 12.16 12.59 15.87
N ALA A 4 11.59 13.59 15.21
CA ALA A 4 10.59 14.46 15.80
C ALA A 4 9.30 13.65 16.07
N GLY A 5 9.07 13.38 17.37
CA GLY A 5 7.75 13.20 18.00
C GLY A 5 6.76 12.24 17.33
N LEU A 6 6.81 10.96 17.69
CA LEU A 6 5.66 10.07 17.50
C LEU A 6 4.54 10.46 18.49
N GLN A 7 3.73 11.44 18.12
CA GLN A 7 2.60 11.88 18.95
C GLN A 7 1.48 10.82 18.88
N ARG A 8 1.17 10.16 20.00
CA ARG A 8 -0.04 9.32 20.09
C ARG A 8 -1.28 10.20 19.92
N VAL A 9 -2.23 9.77 19.09
CA VAL A 9 -3.51 10.48 18.88
C VAL A 9 -4.55 9.96 19.88
N PRO A 10 -4.87 10.69 20.98
CA PRO A 10 -5.71 10.16 22.08
C PRO A 10 -7.14 9.82 21.67
N ALA A 11 -7.63 10.47 20.61
CA ALA A 11 -8.97 10.24 20.08
C ALA A 11 -9.13 8.86 19.41
N VAL A 12 -8.04 8.24 18.92
CA VAL A 12 -8.06 6.89 18.32
C VAL A 12 -8.43 5.83 19.35
N GLU A 13 -7.84 5.92 20.54
CA GLU A 13 -8.09 4.97 21.63
C GLU A 13 -9.55 5.03 22.11
N ARG A 14 -10.12 6.24 22.11
CA ARG A 14 -11.51 6.49 22.53
C ARG A 14 -12.53 5.93 21.52
N ILE A 15 -12.28 6.05 20.22
CA ILE A 15 -13.14 5.48 19.17
C ILE A 15 -13.10 3.95 19.24
N GLY A 16 -11.91 3.35 19.34
CA GLY A 16 -11.74 1.90 19.41
C GLY A 16 -12.49 1.27 20.59
N ARG A 17 -12.47 1.92 21.76
CA ARG A 17 -13.17 1.45 22.97
C ARG A 17 -14.70 1.55 22.85
N LYS A 18 -15.21 2.62 22.23
CA LYS A 18 -16.66 2.90 22.11
C LYS A 18 -17.36 1.98 21.11
N GLU A 19 -16.65 1.59 20.04
CA GLU A 19 -17.19 0.68 19.01
C GLU A 19 -17.07 -0.81 19.41
N ARG A 20 -16.01 -1.21 20.13
CA ARG A 20 -15.91 -2.57 20.72
C ARG A 20 -17.08 -2.88 21.65
N ALA A 21 -17.55 -1.89 22.39
CA ALA A 21 -18.70 -2.02 23.29
C ALA A 21 -20.05 -2.18 22.55
N ARG A 22 -20.11 -1.92 21.23
CA ARG A 22 -21.36 -1.89 20.45
C ARG A 22 -21.48 -3.02 19.42
N GLY A 23 -20.57 -4.00 19.41
CA GLY A 23 -20.64 -5.14 18.47
C GLY A 23 -20.56 -4.72 16.99
N ALA A 24 -19.89 -3.62 16.68
CA ALA A 24 -19.80 -3.09 15.33
C ALA A 24 -18.91 -3.98 14.42
N SER A 25 -19.29 -4.10 13.15
CA SER A 25 -18.46 -4.75 12.12
C SER A 25 -17.12 -4.02 11.96
N LYS A 26 -16.02 -4.76 11.78
CA LYS A 26 -14.62 -4.25 11.69
C LYS A 26 -14.47 -2.97 10.85
N SER A 27 -15.11 -2.92 9.68
CA SER A 27 -15.10 -1.75 8.76
C SER A 27 -15.68 -0.45 9.34
N LYS A 28 -16.67 -0.54 10.25
CA LYS A 28 -17.31 0.62 10.90
C LYS A 28 -16.38 1.29 11.90
N VAL A 29 -15.37 0.58 12.40
CA VAL A 29 -14.41 1.08 13.38
C VAL A 29 -13.16 1.64 12.71
N GLU A 30 -12.66 0.95 11.69
CA GLU A 30 -11.37 1.27 11.07
C GLU A 30 -11.41 2.54 10.21
N SER A 31 -12.51 2.77 9.48
CA SER A 31 -12.60 3.93 8.59
C SER A 31 -12.60 5.28 9.35
N PRO A 32 -13.38 5.45 10.45
CA PRO A 32 -13.30 6.66 11.27
C PRO A 32 -11.95 6.86 11.94
N VAL A 33 -11.35 5.77 12.46
CA VAL A 33 -10.02 5.83 13.10
C VAL A 33 -8.97 6.27 12.09
N ARG A 34 -8.94 5.69 10.89
CA ARG A 34 -8.02 6.09 9.82
C ARG A 34 -8.19 7.56 9.49
N ASN A 35 -9.43 8.03 9.30
CA ASN A 35 -9.68 9.42 8.94
C ASN A 35 -9.22 10.38 10.04
N LEU A 36 -9.41 10.03 11.31
CA LEU A 36 -8.91 10.79 12.46
C LEU A 36 -7.38 10.83 12.51
N VAL A 37 -6.70 9.69 12.34
CA VAL A 37 -5.23 9.64 12.28
C VAL A 37 -4.68 10.47 11.11
N MET A 38 -5.46 10.57 10.03
CA MET A 38 -5.12 11.33 8.84
C MET A 38 -5.51 12.81 8.93
N GLU A 39 -6.27 13.25 9.93
CA GLU A 39 -6.68 14.66 10.06
C GLU A 39 -5.49 15.65 10.07
N PRO A 40 -4.37 15.39 10.78
CA PRO A 40 -3.22 16.29 10.78
C PRO A 40 -2.52 16.43 9.41
N LEU A 41 -2.76 15.50 8.48
CA LEU A 41 -2.17 15.55 7.14
C LEU A 41 -2.57 16.83 6.42
N VAL A 42 -3.83 17.24 6.54
CA VAL A 42 -4.35 18.44 5.86
C VAL A 42 -3.67 19.71 6.38
N GLN A 43 -3.29 19.70 7.66
CA GLN A 43 -2.72 20.87 8.34
C GLN A 43 -1.20 20.99 8.13
N HIS A 44 -0.48 19.87 8.16
CA HIS A 44 0.99 19.89 8.20
C HIS A 44 1.63 19.39 6.91
N GLY A 45 0.94 18.59 6.10
CA GLY A 45 1.43 18.10 4.79
C GLY A 45 2.80 17.42 4.83
N GLY A 46 3.36 17.05 3.67
CA GLY A 46 4.82 16.87 3.52
C GLY A 46 5.50 15.62 4.11
N TYR A 47 4.82 14.71 4.81
CA TYR A 47 5.42 13.45 5.27
C TYR A 47 4.92 12.23 4.47
N THR A 48 5.69 11.14 4.44
CA THR A 48 5.27 9.82 3.92
C THR A 48 4.34 9.13 4.92
N ARG A 49 3.37 8.33 4.45
CA ARG A 49 2.51 7.52 5.33
C ARG A 49 2.97 6.07 5.32
N VAL A 50 2.98 5.48 6.51
CA VAL A 50 3.17 4.05 6.67
C VAL A 50 1.86 3.43 7.15
N PHE A 51 1.35 2.44 6.42
CA PHE A 51 0.24 1.61 6.89
C PHE A 51 0.72 0.17 7.02
N GLY A 52 0.49 -0.43 8.18
CA GLY A 52 0.72 -1.85 8.42
C GLY A 52 -0.60 -2.62 8.38
N ASN A 53 -0.56 -3.81 7.79
CA ASN A 53 -1.60 -4.80 7.92
C ASN A 53 -1.45 -5.56 9.27
N ASP A 54 -2.23 -6.62 9.48
CA ASP A 54 -2.15 -7.53 10.63
C ASP A 54 -0.99 -8.53 10.52
N VAL A 55 0.22 -8.01 10.26
CA VAL A 55 1.44 -8.79 10.12
C VAL A 55 2.39 -8.61 11.31
N PHE A 56 3.24 -9.60 11.54
CA PHE A 56 4.38 -9.45 12.43
C PHE A 56 5.47 -8.64 11.73
N MET A 57 6.06 -7.68 12.43
CA MET A 57 7.05 -6.76 11.86
C MET A 57 8.08 -6.32 12.90
N GLU A 58 9.33 -6.22 12.46
CA GLU A 58 10.42 -5.58 13.20
C GLU A 58 10.51 -4.09 12.84
N ALA A 59 11.16 -3.29 13.70
CA ALA A 59 11.22 -1.84 13.51
C ALA A 59 12.02 -1.46 12.24
N GLU A 60 13.03 -2.24 11.94
CA GLU A 60 13.92 -2.13 10.80
C GLU A 60 13.12 -2.24 9.49
N TRP A 61 12.12 -3.12 9.45
CA TRP A 61 11.29 -3.36 8.27
C TRP A 61 10.34 -2.19 7.93
N ILE A 62 10.15 -1.24 8.85
CA ILE A 62 9.43 0.02 8.58
C ILE A 62 10.33 1.01 7.81
N VAL A 63 11.63 0.99 8.11
CA VAL A 63 12.58 1.97 7.56
C VAL A 63 12.87 1.66 6.10
N GLU A 64 12.92 0.39 5.71
CA GLU A 64 13.33 0.03 4.35
C GLU A 64 12.33 0.48 3.27
N PRO A 65 11.00 0.28 3.42
CA PRO A 65 10.05 0.86 2.48
C PRO A 65 10.20 2.38 2.34
N LEU A 66 10.59 3.08 3.41
CA LEU A 66 10.85 4.53 3.39
C LEU A 66 12.16 4.91 2.70
N ASP A 67 13.17 4.04 2.71
CA ASP A 67 14.47 4.26 2.05
C ASP A 67 14.49 3.69 0.61
N THR A 68 13.39 3.08 0.14
CA THR A 68 13.28 2.57 -1.23
C THR A 68 13.70 3.64 -2.24
N LYS A 69 14.76 3.35 -3.02
CA LYS A 69 15.34 4.29 -4.01
C LYS A 69 15.65 5.67 -3.40
N GLY A 70 16.14 5.73 -2.16
CA GLY A 70 16.48 6.97 -1.46
C GLY A 70 15.27 7.87 -1.19
N GLY A 71 14.07 7.28 -1.06
CA GLY A 71 12.82 8.01 -0.87
C GLY A 71 12.09 8.44 -2.15
N ASP A 72 12.65 8.16 -3.34
CA ASP A 72 12.02 8.47 -4.62
C ASP A 72 11.06 7.36 -5.08
N PHE A 73 9.89 7.31 -4.45
CA PHE A 73 8.78 6.42 -4.81
C PHE A 73 7.43 7.13 -4.74
N ASP A 74 6.43 6.58 -5.42
CA ASP A 74 5.03 6.97 -5.22
C ASP A 74 4.41 6.13 -4.10
N MET A 75 4.71 4.83 -4.13
CA MET A 75 4.30 3.83 -3.15
C MET A 75 5.35 2.72 -3.12
N ALA A 76 5.72 2.27 -1.93
CA ALA A 76 6.56 1.10 -1.72
C ALA A 76 5.85 0.13 -0.78
N CYS A 77 5.95 -1.17 -1.04
CA CYS A 77 5.39 -2.20 -0.18
C CYS A 77 6.47 -3.18 0.25
N SER A 78 6.34 -3.70 1.47
CA SER A 78 7.05 -4.91 1.88
C SER A 78 6.36 -6.14 1.32
N LEU A 79 7.00 -7.29 1.47
CA LEU A 79 6.38 -8.58 1.22
C LEU A 79 5.77 -9.15 2.50
N ASP A 80 4.55 -9.67 2.36
CA ASP A 80 3.88 -10.43 3.40
C ASP A 80 4.10 -11.92 3.12
N LEU A 81 4.77 -12.62 4.03
CA LEU A 81 5.12 -14.01 3.86
C LEU A 81 4.39 -14.86 4.89
N ALA A 82 3.58 -15.79 4.40
CA ALA A 82 3.01 -16.86 5.20
C ALA A 82 3.87 -18.12 5.10
N TYR A 83 3.49 -19.16 5.84
CA TYR A 83 4.23 -20.42 5.93
C TYR A 83 4.63 -21.04 4.57
N TRP A 84 3.81 -20.87 3.53
CA TRP A 84 4.03 -21.45 2.20
C TRP A 84 4.44 -20.43 1.12
N GLY A 85 4.76 -19.19 1.47
CA GLY A 85 5.23 -18.17 0.53
C GLY A 85 4.46 -16.85 0.60
N LEU A 86 4.42 -16.13 -0.52
CA LEU A 86 3.84 -14.80 -0.63
C LEU A 86 2.33 -14.81 -0.34
N TYR A 87 1.96 -14.19 0.77
CA TYR A 87 0.58 -13.97 1.15
C TYR A 87 -0.04 -12.82 0.33
N ASP A 88 -1.36 -12.69 0.37
CA ASP A 88 -2.10 -11.59 -0.28
C ASP A 88 -1.71 -11.26 -1.73
N GLN A 89 -1.34 -12.28 -2.53
CA GLN A 89 -0.95 -12.12 -3.93
C GLN A 89 -2.01 -11.40 -4.80
N TRP A 90 -3.25 -11.33 -4.34
CA TRP A 90 -4.36 -10.70 -5.08
C TRP A 90 -4.21 -9.17 -5.20
N VAL A 91 -3.49 -8.53 -4.28
CA VAL A 91 -3.20 -7.08 -4.31
C VAL A 91 -1.91 -6.73 -5.07
N ILE A 92 -1.04 -7.70 -5.35
CA ILE A 92 0.19 -7.47 -6.12
C ILE A 92 -0.08 -7.71 -7.60
N ARG A 93 0.39 -6.78 -8.41
CA ARG A 93 0.42 -6.90 -9.87
C ARG A 93 1.82 -6.58 -10.34
N ASP A 94 2.40 -7.41 -11.20
CA ASP A 94 3.67 -7.08 -11.82
C ASP A 94 3.60 -5.75 -12.60
N ARG A 95 4.74 -5.25 -13.06
CA ARG A 95 4.85 -4.04 -13.89
C ARG A 95 3.85 -3.96 -15.06
N LEU A 96 3.47 -5.10 -15.62
CA LEU A 96 2.59 -5.26 -16.78
C LEU A 96 1.13 -5.51 -16.38
N GLY A 97 0.82 -5.58 -15.07
CA GLY A 97 -0.50 -5.89 -14.54
C GLY A 97 -0.77 -7.38 -14.33
N GLY A 98 0.21 -8.25 -14.57
CA GLY A 98 0.10 -9.69 -14.41
C GLY A 98 0.02 -10.15 -12.95
N MET A 99 -0.40 -11.40 -12.75
CA MET A 99 -0.37 -12.05 -11.44
C MET A 99 1.05 -12.46 -11.08
N VAL A 100 1.36 -12.37 -9.80
CA VAL A 100 2.59 -12.93 -9.21
C VAL A 100 2.33 -14.33 -8.68
N SER A 101 3.39 -15.14 -8.67
CA SER A 101 3.49 -16.44 -8.02
C SER A 101 3.59 -16.30 -6.50
N THR A 102 2.98 -17.23 -5.77
CA THR A 102 3.17 -17.40 -4.32
C THR A 102 4.60 -17.86 -3.98
N LEU A 103 5.22 -18.58 -4.92
CA LEU A 103 6.55 -19.17 -4.76
C LEU A 103 7.61 -18.25 -5.34
N TRP A 104 8.73 -18.16 -4.63
CA TRP A 104 9.91 -17.43 -5.09
C TRP A 104 10.35 -17.96 -6.47
N PRO A 105 10.70 -17.08 -7.43
CA PRO A 105 11.00 -15.65 -7.29
C PRO A 105 9.82 -14.69 -7.49
N TYR A 106 8.58 -15.16 -7.31
CA TYR A 106 7.31 -14.42 -7.35
C TYR A 106 6.93 -13.79 -8.70
N PHE A 107 7.82 -13.05 -9.35
CA PHE A 107 7.57 -12.42 -10.63
C PHE A 107 7.96 -13.33 -11.78
N LEU A 108 7.07 -13.47 -12.76
CA LEU A 108 7.34 -14.18 -14.01
C LEU A 108 7.83 -13.22 -15.10
N GLU A 109 7.57 -11.92 -14.95
CA GLU A 109 8.06 -10.88 -15.84
C GLU A 109 9.55 -10.61 -15.60
N ASP A 110 10.30 -10.41 -16.69
CA ASP A 110 11.76 -10.35 -16.70
C ASP A 110 12.38 -9.29 -15.76
N THR A 111 11.82 -8.08 -15.73
CA THR A 111 12.32 -6.98 -14.87
C THR A 111 12.12 -7.28 -13.40
N GLY A 112 10.90 -7.68 -13.02
CA GLY A 112 10.57 -8.05 -11.64
C GLY A 112 11.34 -9.29 -11.18
N PHE A 113 11.48 -10.29 -12.05
CA PHE A 113 12.26 -11.50 -11.79
C PHE A 113 13.71 -11.14 -11.47
N ARG A 114 14.37 -10.37 -12.36
CA ARG A 114 15.77 -9.97 -12.15
C ARG A 114 15.95 -9.12 -10.90
N ALA A 115 15.02 -8.20 -10.63
CA ALA A 115 15.07 -7.38 -9.43
C ALA A 115 15.00 -8.25 -8.15
N VAL A 116 14.04 -9.16 -8.06
CA VAL A 116 13.93 -10.07 -6.89
C VAL A 116 15.15 -10.98 -6.77
N MET A 117 15.67 -11.50 -7.88
CA MET A 117 16.89 -12.32 -7.88
C MET A 117 18.14 -11.54 -7.45
N ALA A 118 18.19 -10.24 -7.73
CA ALA A 118 19.26 -9.33 -7.33
C ALA A 118 19.02 -8.69 -5.95
N ASP A 119 17.94 -9.06 -5.27
CA ASP A 119 17.54 -8.50 -3.98
C ASP A 119 17.30 -6.98 -4.04
N GLU A 120 16.85 -6.51 -5.20
CA GLU A 120 16.51 -5.12 -5.49
C GLU A 120 15.00 -4.91 -5.49
N PRO A 121 14.53 -3.68 -5.23
CA PRO A 121 13.11 -3.38 -5.27
C PRO A 121 12.52 -3.56 -6.68
N ALA A 122 11.52 -4.43 -6.81
CA ALA A 122 10.90 -4.77 -8.09
C ALA A 122 9.80 -3.76 -8.47
N PRO A 123 9.77 -3.25 -9.71
CA PRO A 123 8.69 -2.38 -10.16
C PRO A 123 7.39 -3.16 -10.32
N VAL A 124 6.31 -2.66 -9.75
CA VAL A 124 4.99 -3.28 -9.75
C VAL A 124 3.92 -2.30 -10.24
N PHE A 125 2.79 -2.81 -10.74
CA PHE A 125 1.66 -1.96 -11.11
C PHE A 125 0.81 -1.59 -9.89
N THR A 126 0.63 -2.54 -8.96
CA THR A 126 -0.02 -2.31 -7.66
C THR A 126 0.59 -3.22 -6.59
N CYS A 127 0.55 -2.77 -5.33
CA CYS A 127 0.83 -3.60 -4.17
C CYS A 127 0.04 -3.09 -2.96
N TRP A 128 -0.17 -3.97 -1.98
CA TRP A 128 -0.69 -3.67 -0.63
C TRP A 128 -0.37 -4.87 0.26
N ASN A 129 0.91 -5.09 0.56
CA ASN A 129 1.35 -6.24 1.37
C ASN A 129 2.06 -5.75 2.62
N GLY A 130 1.86 -6.46 3.73
CA GLY A 130 2.55 -6.26 5.00
C GLY A 130 2.53 -4.82 5.48
N ILE A 131 3.55 -4.06 5.08
CA ILE A 131 3.71 -2.63 5.32
C ILE A 131 3.77 -1.91 3.98
N ILE A 132 3.01 -0.82 3.87
CA ILE A 132 3.11 0.10 2.73
C ILE A 132 3.67 1.43 3.21
N ALA A 133 4.60 2.00 2.46
CA ALA A 133 4.98 3.40 2.50
C ALA A 133 4.39 4.11 1.28
N VAL A 134 3.66 5.20 1.46
CA VAL A 134 2.99 5.90 0.35
C VAL A 134 3.09 7.40 0.52
N ARG A 135 3.31 8.12 -0.59
CA ARG A 135 3.29 9.58 -0.57
C ARG A 135 1.92 10.07 -0.12
N ALA A 136 1.91 11.19 0.61
CA ALA A 136 0.70 11.76 1.16
C ALA A 136 -0.26 12.37 0.11
N ASP A 137 0.26 12.80 -1.05
CA ASP A 137 -0.51 13.54 -2.05
C ASP A 137 -1.88 12.94 -2.42
N PRO A 138 -2.03 11.62 -2.63
CA PRO A 138 -3.32 11.03 -3.00
C PRO A 138 -4.39 11.19 -1.91
N PHE A 139 -3.98 11.31 -0.64
CA PHE A 139 -4.88 11.46 0.50
C PHE A 139 -5.26 12.92 0.76
N LEU A 140 -4.56 13.88 0.15
CA LEU A 140 -4.88 15.29 0.27
C LEU A 140 -6.11 15.66 -0.58
N PRO A 141 -6.91 16.65 -0.14
CA PRO A 141 -7.91 17.30 -0.99
C PRO A 141 -7.28 17.76 -2.30
N PRO A 142 -8.00 17.70 -3.45
CA PRO A 142 -7.45 18.08 -4.76
C PRO A 142 -6.75 19.44 -4.79
N ALA A 143 -7.25 20.42 -4.03
CA ALA A 143 -6.67 21.76 -3.92
C ALA A 143 -5.28 21.81 -3.25
N LEU A 144 -4.90 20.77 -2.51
CA LEU A 144 -3.65 20.69 -1.74
C LEU A 144 -2.63 19.71 -2.35
N ARG A 145 -2.92 19.11 -3.52
CA ARG A 145 -2.02 18.14 -4.16
C ARG A 145 -0.91 18.85 -4.93
N THR A 146 0.30 18.30 -4.88
CA THR A 146 1.46 18.83 -5.64
C THR A 146 1.33 18.65 -7.16
N GLY A 147 0.44 17.78 -7.64
CA GLY A 147 0.16 17.55 -9.05
C GLY A 147 -1.24 18.04 -9.47
N GLN A 148 -1.34 18.58 -10.68
CA GLN A 148 -2.65 18.85 -11.28
C GLN A 148 -3.30 17.53 -11.70
N LEU A 149 -4.55 17.33 -11.26
CA LEU A 149 -5.37 16.28 -11.83
C LEU A 149 -5.54 16.56 -13.32
N SER A 150 -5.42 15.52 -14.15
CA SER A 150 -5.72 15.66 -15.58
C SER A 150 -7.16 16.15 -15.72
N THR A 151 -7.32 17.28 -16.41
CA THR A 151 -8.63 17.79 -16.84
C THR A 151 -9.06 17.16 -18.16
N SER A 152 -8.19 16.34 -18.78
CA SER A 152 -8.53 15.61 -19.97
C SER A 152 -9.67 14.63 -19.65
N PRO A 153 -10.69 14.54 -20.53
CA PRO A 153 -11.74 13.56 -20.36
C PRO A 153 -11.14 12.16 -20.31
N LEU A 154 -11.75 11.28 -19.51
CA LEU A 154 -11.35 9.88 -19.45
C LEU A 154 -11.37 9.29 -20.86
N SER A 155 -10.35 8.51 -21.21
CA SER A 155 -10.27 7.83 -22.51
C SER A 155 -11.40 6.84 -22.76
N ARG A 156 -12.14 6.46 -21.70
CA ARG A 156 -13.35 5.64 -21.74
C ARG A 156 -14.39 6.26 -20.80
N PRO A 157 -15.68 6.21 -21.16
CA PRO A 157 -16.74 6.65 -20.26
C PRO A 157 -16.69 5.84 -18.95
N LEU A 158 -17.03 6.48 -17.85
CA LEU A 158 -17.19 5.80 -16.56
C LEU A 158 -18.21 4.66 -16.72
N ALA A 159 -17.96 3.52 -16.08
CA ALA A 159 -18.96 2.47 -16.01
C ALA A 159 -20.22 3.02 -15.32
N PRO A 160 -21.43 2.63 -15.75
CA PRO A 160 -22.68 3.05 -15.08
C PRO A 160 -22.73 2.69 -13.60
N THR A 161 -21.91 1.74 -13.15
CA THR A 161 -21.79 1.31 -11.74
C THR A 161 -20.81 2.15 -10.92
N HIS A 162 -20.08 3.09 -11.53
CA HIS A 162 -19.07 3.90 -10.86
C HIS A 162 -19.73 4.99 -10.00
N PRO A 163 -19.27 5.27 -8.77
CA PRO A 163 -19.90 6.26 -7.87
C PRO A 163 -19.96 7.69 -8.42
N ALA A 164 -19.05 8.05 -9.33
CA ALA A 164 -19.02 9.36 -10.00
C ALA A 164 -19.80 9.38 -11.33
N TYR A 165 -20.53 8.32 -11.69
CA TYR A 165 -21.42 8.33 -12.86
C TYR A 165 -22.65 9.22 -12.56
N PRO A 166 -23.17 10.03 -13.50
CA PRO A 166 -24.26 10.98 -13.22
C PRO A 166 -25.53 10.38 -12.61
N ASN A 167 -25.79 9.09 -12.84
CA ASN A 167 -26.85 8.29 -12.21
C ASN A 167 -26.33 6.87 -11.99
N PRO A 168 -25.64 6.58 -10.87
CA PRO A 168 -24.96 5.31 -10.69
C PRO A 168 -25.97 4.17 -10.52
N LEU A 169 -25.86 3.14 -11.35
CA LEU A 169 -26.61 1.90 -11.17
C LEU A 169 -26.08 1.17 -9.93
N THR A 170 -26.98 0.85 -9.00
CA THR A 170 -26.69 -0.03 -7.87
C THR A 170 -26.46 -1.44 -8.39
N SER A 171 -25.21 -1.80 -8.64
CA SER A 171 -24.83 -3.17 -8.98
C SER A 171 -24.03 -3.80 -7.84
N PRO A 172 -24.07 -5.14 -7.68
CA PRO A 172 -23.12 -5.84 -6.83
C PRO A 172 -21.67 -5.47 -7.25
N PRO A 173 -20.70 -5.59 -6.34
CA PRO A 173 -19.35 -5.07 -6.52
C PRO A 173 -18.77 -5.48 -7.89
N PRO A 174 -18.05 -4.57 -8.56
CA PRO A 174 -17.59 -4.78 -9.92
C PRO A 174 -16.77 -6.07 -10.01
N ARG A 175 -17.16 -6.98 -10.92
CA ARG A 175 -16.25 -8.05 -11.37
C ARG A 175 -15.08 -7.39 -12.07
N ARG A 176 -13.87 -7.88 -11.77
CA ARG A 176 -12.57 -7.29 -12.16
C ARG A 176 -12.62 -6.76 -13.60
N PRO A 177 -12.28 -5.49 -13.86
CA PRO A 177 -12.22 -4.98 -15.22
C PRO A 177 -11.21 -5.80 -16.03
N PRO A 178 -11.48 -6.04 -17.33
CA PRO A 178 -10.50 -6.68 -18.20
C PRO A 178 -9.23 -5.84 -18.24
N TYR A 179 -8.08 -6.52 -18.06
CA TYR A 179 -6.76 -5.90 -18.03
C TYR A 179 -6.50 -5.14 -19.33
N ALA A 180 -6.56 -3.82 -19.26
CA ALA A 180 -5.98 -2.96 -20.28
C ALA A 180 -4.55 -2.64 -19.84
N SER A 181 -3.58 -3.21 -20.55
CA SER A 181 -2.16 -2.94 -20.43
C SER A 181 -1.86 -1.51 -20.88
N ALA A 182 -2.19 -0.53 -20.04
CA ALA A 182 -1.66 0.82 -20.17
C ALA A 182 -0.46 0.92 -19.22
N PRO A 183 0.77 1.14 -19.73
CA PRO A 183 1.93 1.36 -18.88
C PRO A 183 1.71 2.69 -18.14
N ARG A 184 1.27 2.62 -16.89
CA ARG A 184 1.29 3.79 -16.03
C ARG A 184 2.70 3.93 -15.49
N ARG A 185 3.24 5.14 -15.59
CA ARG A 185 4.50 5.56 -14.96
C ARG A 185 4.33 5.72 -13.43
N GLY A 186 3.65 4.78 -12.78
CA GLY A 186 3.65 4.69 -11.33
C GLY A 186 4.94 4.00 -10.91
N ARG A 187 5.76 4.67 -10.11
CA ARG A 187 6.93 4.06 -9.48
C ARG A 187 6.45 3.39 -8.20
N VAL A 188 5.81 2.23 -8.39
CA VAL A 188 5.53 1.34 -7.26
C VAL A 188 6.66 0.33 -7.20
N LEU A 189 7.36 0.28 -6.07
CA LEU A 189 8.46 -0.66 -5.88
C LEU A 189 8.19 -1.57 -4.69
N LEU A 190 8.29 -2.87 -4.92
CA LEU A 190 8.19 -3.87 -3.88
C LEU A 190 9.59 -4.14 -3.32
N LEU A 191 9.77 -3.99 -2.02
CA LEU A 191 11.07 -4.09 -1.37
C LEU A 191 11.26 -5.44 -0.65
N ARG A 192 12.49 -5.95 -0.82
CA ARG A 192 13.29 -6.99 -0.16
C ARG A 192 12.59 -8.09 0.66
N ILE A 193 12.95 -9.34 0.36
CA ILE A 193 12.58 -10.54 1.11
C ILE A 193 13.72 -10.84 2.07
N PHE A 194 13.50 -10.73 3.38
CA PHE A 194 14.46 -11.34 4.28
C PHE A 194 14.29 -12.86 4.30
N PRO A 195 15.38 -13.64 4.26
CA PRO A 195 15.32 -15.03 4.68
C PRO A 195 14.87 -15.08 6.16
N PRO A 196 14.23 -16.17 6.61
CA PRO A 196 13.97 -16.36 8.03
C PRO A 196 15.27 -16.19 8.82
N PRO A 197 15.21 -15.74 10.08
CA PRO A 197 16.40 -15.48 10.88
C PRO A 197 17.31 -16.71 10.84
N VAL A 198 18.51 -16.53 10.26
CA VAL A 198 19.57 -17.51 10.37
C VAL A 198 19.82 -17.64 11.87
N ARG A 199 19.44 -18.77 12.46
CA ARG A 199 19.91 -19.12 13.81
C ARG A 199 21.42 -19.05 13.75
N SER A 200 21.99 -18.06 14.42
CA SER A 200 23.43 -18.00 14.66
C SER A 200 23.84 -19.36 15.24
N PRO A 201 24.80 -20.09 14.66
CA PRO A 201 25.37 -21.21 15.35
C PRO A 201 26.00 -20.63 16.62
N ALA A 202 25.54 -21.13 17.77
CA ALA A 202 26.08 -20.77 19.06
C ALA A 202 27.61 -20.76 18.98
N ALA A 203 28.20 -19.65 19.40
CA ALA A 203 29.61 -19.57 19.71
C ALA A 203 29.93 -20.70 20.71
N VAL A 204 30.86 -21.56 20.32
CA VAL A 204 31.58 -22.49 21.20
C VAL A 204 32.83 -21.78 21.67
#